data_AF-A0A2R5FXU3-F1
#
_entry.id   AF-A0A2R5FXU3-F1
#
_cell.length_a   1.000
_cell.length_b   1.000
_cell.length_c   1.000
_cell.angle_alpha   90.00
_cell.angle_beta   90.00
_cell.angle_gamma   90.00
#
_symmetry.space_group_name_H-M   'P 1'
#
loop_
_entity.id
_entity.type
_entity.pdbx_description
1 polymer ?
#
loop_
_entity_poly.entity_id
_entity_poly.type
_entity_poly.pdbx_seq_one_letter_code
_entity_poly.pdbx_strand_id
1 'polypeptide(L)'
;MKQTTLFDLEAFAKSSLPTPVYDPFWDEPTPQELHSVGAQISESDFQYKSVGAQVLTDTKKLAPQHDTHWIEKYWVERSGNKYWYYRYCWMVGRKKNRLYLGSVDSIIAKRKKADVEVWIWDGKLPCEIENLIRGWKHEPSTMPKMQSDNANF
;
A
#
# COMPACT_ATOMS: atom_id res chain seq x y z
N MET A 1 43.75 -20.24 11.13
CA MET A 1 42.35 -19.96 10.73
C MET A 1 42.21 -18.45 10.61
N LYS A 2 41.87 -17.93 9.43
CA LYS A 2 41.76 -16.48 9.18
C LYS A 2 40.28 -16.10 9.18
N GLN A 3 39.88 -15.20 10.09
CA GLN A 3 38.54 -14.64 10.17
C GLN A 3 38.34 -13.65 9.01
N THR A 4 37.33 -13.87 8.18
CA THR A 4 36.86 -12.90 7.18
C THR A 4 35.94 -11.89 7.87
N THR A 5 36.45 -10.68 8.08
CA THR A 5 35.66 -9.52 8.52
C THR A 5 34.84 -9.00 7.35
N LEU A 6 33.55 -9.32 7.33
CA LEU A 6 32.64 -9.15 6.18
C LEU A 6 32.12 -7.72 5.99
N PHE A 7 32.43 -6.78 6.89
CA PHE A 7 31.89 -5.41 6.82
C PHE A 7 32.95 -4.40 7.24
N ASP A 8 33.59 -3.77 6.25
CA ASP A 8 34.45 -2.61 6.43
C ASP A 8 33.61 -1.34 6.27
N LEU A 9 33.15 -0.80 7.40
CA LEU A 9 32.33 0.41 7.47
C LEU A 9 33.10 1.67 7.06
N GLU A 10 34.44 1.65 7.08
CA GLU A 10 35.26 2.82 6.75
C GLU A 10 35.30 3.11 5.24
N ALA A 11 34.98 2.13 4.40
CA ALA A 11 34.93 2.30 2.95
C ALA A 11 33.83 3.26 2.48
N PHE A 12 32.75 3.41 3.25
CA PHE A 12 31.61 4.27 2.87
C PHE A 12 31.82 5.76 3.16
N ALA A 13 32.73 6.12 4.06
CA ALA A 13 32.92 7.51 4.46
C ALA A 13 33.81 8.32 3.50
N LYS A 14 34.45 7.69 2.51
CA LYS A 14 35.41 8.34 1.60
C LYS A 14 34.92 8.58 0.17
N SER A 15 33.67 8.24 -0.16
CA SER A 15 33.14 8.64 -1.47
C SER A 15 32.74 10.12 -1.43
N SER A 16 33.52 10.94 -2.13
CA SER A 16 33.15 12.32 -2.42
C SER A 16 31.80 12.33 -3.14
N LEU A 17 30.76 12.83 -2.49
CA LEU A 17 29.44 12.96 -3.09
C LEU A 17 29.54 13.82 -4.34
N PRO A 18 28.95 13.41 -5.47
CA PRO A 18 28.89 14.26 -6.66
C PRO A 18 28.14 15.55 -6.28
N THR A 19 28.82 16.69 -6.44
CA THR A 19 28.18 17.99 -6.31
C THR A 19 27.08 18.09 -7.35
N PRO A 20 25.83 18.42 -6.95
CA PRO A 20 24.75 18.60 -7.91
C PRO A 20 25.14 19.70 -8.89
N VAL A 21 25.22 19.35 -10.17
CA VAL A 21 25.42 20.31 -11.25
C VAL A 21 24.07 20.99 -11.47
N TYR A 22 24.03 22.29 -11.19
CA TYR A 22 22.87 23.12 -11.45
C TYR A 22 22.62 23.19 -12.96
N ASP A 23 21.39 22.90 -13.38
CA ASP A 23 20.93 22.91 -14.76
C ASP A 23 20.08 24.17 -15.02
N PRO A 24 20.61 25.19 -15.71
CA PRO A 24 19.93 26.46 -15.95
C PRO A 24 18.69 26.35 -16.83
N PHE A 25 18.47 25.21 -17.51
CA PHE A 25 17.35 25.03 -18.43
C PHE A 25 15.98 25.05 -17.73
N TRP A 26 15.96 24.86 -16.42
CA TRP A 26 14.74 24.91 -15.60
C TRP A 26 14.31 26.32 -15.19
N ASP A 27 15.16 27.32 -15.38
CA ASP A 27 14.91 28.70 -14.98
C ASP A 27 14.62 29.65 -16.16
N GLU A 28 14.42 29.14 -17.38
CA GLU A 28 13.93 29.96 -18.49
C GLU A 28 12.40 30.07 -18.45
N PRO A 29 11.81 31.21 -18.01
CA PRO A 29 10.41 31.49 -18.28
C PRO A 29 10.25 31.63 -19.79
N THR A 30 9.50 30.71 -20.39
CA THR A 30 9.05 30.86 -21.77
C THR A 30 8.28 32.16 -21.91
N PRO A 31 8.63 33.05 -22.87
CA PRO A 31 7.83 34.22 -23.16
C PRO A 31 6.49 33.77 -23.73
N GLN A 32 5.46 33.68 -22.88
CA GLN A 32 4.10 33.50 -23.33
C GLN A 32 3.67 34.78 -24.05
N GLU A 33 3.43 34.64 -25.36
CA GLU A 33 2.82 35.64 -26.21
C GLU A 33 1.53 36.17 -25.56
N LEU A 34 1.54 37.46 -25.22
CA LEU A 34 0.37 38.23 -24.84
C LEU A 34 -0.54 38.40 -26.07
N HIS A 35 -1.33 37.38 -26.40
CA HIS A 35 -2.50 37.55 -27.26
C HIS A 35 -3.61 38.24 -26.45
N SER A 36 -3.58 39.57 -26.53
CA SER A 36 -4.64 40.47 -26.07
C SER A 36 -5.90 40.23 -26.88
N VAL A 37 -6.88 39.53 -26.30
CA VAL A 37 -8.27 39.52 -26.76
C VAL A 37 -9.05 40.45 -25.83
N GLY A 38 -9.10 41.72 -26.21
CA GLY A 38 -9.96 42.72 -25.58
C GLY A 38 -11.42 42.41 -25.86
N ALA A 39 -12.11 41.84 -24.88
CA ALA A 39 -13.57 41.86 -24.80
C ALA A 39 -13.96 42.88 -23.73
N GLN A 40 -14.48 44.04 -24.18
CA GLN A 40 -15.12 45.02 -23.31
C GLN A 40 -16.33 44.36 -22.63
N ILE A 41 -16.27 44.23 -21.31
CA ILE A 41 -17.41 43.81 -20.49
C ILE A 41 -18.02 45.09 -19.93
N SER A 42 -19.26 45.38 -20.33
CA SER A 42 -20.04 46.52 -19.86
C SER A 42 -20.32 46.39 -18.36
N GLU A 43 -20.04 47.45 -17.61
CA GLU A 43 -20.38 47.62 -16.19
C GLU A 43 -21.89 47.72 -15.99
N SER A 44 -22.59 46.60 -15.95
CA SER A 44 -23.97 46.56 -15.45
C SER A 44 -24.19 45.31 -14.60
N ASP A 45 -24.23 45.52 -13.28
CA ASP A 45 -24.85 44.67 -12.26
C ASP A 45 -24.57 43.17 -12.32
N PHE A 46 -23.31 42.77 -12.50
CA PHE A 46 -22.90 41.45 -12.05
C PHE A 46 -22.50 41.56 -10.58
N GLN A 47 -23.41 41.15 -9.71
CA GLN A 47 -23.09 40.77 -8.34
C GLN A 47 -22.10 39.59 -8.42
N TYR A 48 -20.82 39.92 -8.58
CA TYR A 48 -19.74 38.94 -8.68
C TYR A 48 -19.71 38.18 -7.36
N LYS A 49 -20.34 37.01 -7.33
CA LYS A 49 -20.05 35.96 -6.36
C LYS A 49 -18.60 35.56 -6.58
N SER A 50 -17.72 36.29 -5.92
CA SER A 50 -16.31 35.99 -5.81
C SER A 50 -16.14 34.51 -5.49
N VAL A 51 -15.55 33.77 -6.43
CA VAL A 51 -15.21 32.34 -6.31
C VAL A 51 -14.16 32.05 -5.21
N GLY A 52 -13.77 33.07 -4.44
CA GLY A 52 -13.02 32.97 -3.20
C GLY A 52 -13.90 32.86 -1.95
N ALA A 53 -15.13 32.35 -2.06
CA ALA A 53 -15.93 32.01 -0.89
C ALA A 53 -15.17 30.98 -0.07
N GLN A 54 -14.50 31.46 0.99
CA GLN A 54 -13.83 30.64 1.99
C GLN A 54 -14.84 29.60 2.46
N VAL A 55 -14.55 28.34 2.16
CA VAL A 55 -15.25 27.18 2.69
C VAL A 55 -14.99 27.18 4.19
N LEU A 56 -15.80 27.94 4.93
CA LEU A 56 -15.78 28.10 6.38
C LEU A 56 -16.33 26.85 7.10
N THR A 57 -16.92 25.94 6.34
CA THR A 57 -17.27 24.63 6.84
C THR A 57 -16.03 23.76 6.75
N ASP A 58 -15.48 23.38 7.91
CA ASP A 58 -14.51 22.31 8.03
C ASP A 58 -15.01 21.13 7.22
N THR A 59 -14.51 21.01 6.00
CA THR A 59 -14.72 19.82 5.19
C THR A 59 -13.88 18.81 5.93
N LYS A 60 -14.52 18.03 6.83
CA LYS A 60 -13.91 16.86 7.43
C LYS A 60 -13.41 16.06 6.25
N LYS A 61 -12.10 16.13 5.97
CA LYS A 61 -11.43 15.29 4.98
C LYS A 61 -11.46 13.88 5.54
N LEU A 62 -12.66 13.30 5.54
CA LEU A 62 -12.90 11.87 5.61
C LEU A 62 -12.57 11.29 4.23
N ALA A 63 -11.46 11.72 3.61
CA ALA A 63 -10.80 10.83 2.68
C ALA A 63 -10.59 9.57 3.52
N PRO A 64 -11.12 8.39 3.13
CA PRO A 64 -10.97 7.17 3.91
C PRO A 64 -9.47 6.87 4.00
N GLN A 65 -8.80 7.46 5.00
CA GLN A 65 -7.37 7.39 5.20
C GLN A 65 -7.00 6.08 5.93
N HIS A 66 -7.99 5.21 6.15
CA HIS A 66 -7.92 4.15 7.15
C HIS A 66 -7.59 2.77 6.61
N ASP A 67 -7.63 2.50 5.31
CA ASP A 67 -7.28 1.17 4.82
C ASP A 67 -5.84 1.15 4.30
N THR A 68 -4.89 1.40 5.19
CA THR A 68 -3.45 1.21 4.90
C THR A 68 -3.18 -0.26 4.51
N HIS A 69 -4.06 -1.16 4.93
CA HIS A 69 -4.01 -2.59 4.69
C HIS A 69 -5.41 -3.23 4.69
N TRP A 70 -5.58 -4.34 3.99
CA TRP A 70 -6.85 -5.06 3.85
C TRP A 70 -6.63 -6.51 3.44
N ILE A 71 -7.66 -7.35 3.60
CA ILE A 71 -7.69 -8.71 3.03
C ILE A 71 -8.45 -8.68 1.72
N GLU A 72 -7.88 -9.31 0.70
CA GLU A 72 -8.44 -9.40 -0.63
C GLU A 72 -8.72 -10.87 -0.98
N LYS A 73 -9.95 -11.16 -1.39
CA LYS A 73 -10.32 -12.42 -2.05
C LYS A 73 -10.03 -12.27 -3.54
N TYR A 74 -9.18 -13.14 -4.09
CA TYR A 74 -8.84 -13.16 -5.51
C TYR A 74 -8.91 -14.59 -6.05
N TRP A 75 -8.93 -14.74 -7.37
CA TRP A 75 -8.89 -16.05 -8.00
C TRP A 75 -7.75 -16.16 -9.01
N VAL A 76 -7.35 -17.40 -9.28
CA VAL A 76 -6.41 -17.78 -10.33
C VAL A 76 -7.03 -18.90 -11.13
N GLU A 77 -6.94 -18.85 -12.45
CA GLU A 77 -7.38 -19.92 -13.33
C GLU A 77 -6.21 -20.84 -13.69
N ARG A 78 -6.43 -22.15 -13.57
CA ARG A 78 -5.49 -23.19 -13.95
C ARG A 78 -6.26 -24.35 -14.59
N SER A 79 -5.85 -24.76 -15.79
CA SER A 79 -6.50 -25.87 -16.51
C SER A 79 -8.02 -25.70 -16.66
N GLY A 80 -8.47 -24.48 -16.97
CA GLY A 80 -9.90 -24.14 -17.11
C GLY A 80 -10.70 -24.09 -15.81
N ASN A 81 -10.06 -24.29 -14.65
CA ASN A 81 -10.71 -24.24 -13.34
C ASN A 81 -10.29 -23.00 -12.57
N LYS A 82 -11.24 -22.37 -11.87
CA LYS A 82 -11.00 -21.18 -11.03
C LYS A 82 -10.75 -21.58 -9.59
N TYR A 83 -9.63 -21.14 -9.04
CA TYR A 83 -9.23 -21.38 -7.66
C TYR A 83 -9.22 -20.06 -6.89
N TRP A 84 -9.98 -20.01 -5.79
CA TRP A 84 -10.09 -18.81 -4.97
C TRP A 84 -9.08 -18.83 -3.82
N TYR A 85 -8.46 -17.70 -3.56
CA TYR A 85 -7.46 -17.52 -2.51
C TYR A 85 -7.70 -16.23 -1.74
N TYR A 86 -7.25 -16.23 -0.49
CA TYR A 86 -7.12 -15.03 0.32
C TYR A 86 -5.67 -14.52 0.25
N ARG A 87 -5.52 -13.20 0.12
CA ARG A 87 -4.25 -12.50 0.32
C ARG A 87 -4.43 -11.30 1.22
N TYR A 88 -3.46 -11.05 2.08
CA TYR A 88 -3.33 -9.81 2.81
C TYR A 88 -2.58 -8.79 1.94
N CYS A 89 -3.05 -7.55 1.90
CA CYS A 89 -2.49 -6.47 1.08
C CYS A 89 -2.29 -5.22 1.92
N TRP A 90 -1.24 -4.45 1.64
CA TRP A 90 -0.98 -3.18 2.31
C TRP A 90 -0.19 -2.22 1.42
N MET A 91 -0.27 -0.93 1.72
CA MET A 91 0.46 0.12 1.03
C MET A 91 1.71 0.53 1.83
N VAL A 92 2.83 0.69 1.13
CA VAL A 92 4.03 1.37 1.64
C VAL A 92 4.34 2.49 0.67
N GLY A 93 3.99 3.73 1.05
CA GLY A 93 3.97 4.86 0.13
C GLY A 93 3.01 4.59 -1.05
N ARG A 94 3.53 4.60 -2.28
CA ARG A 94 2.77 4.32 -3.51
C ARG A 94 2.81 2.85 -3.95
N LYS A 95 3.49 1.98 -3.20
CA LYS A 95 3.70 0.57 -3.57
C LYS A 95 2.73 -0.35 -2.83
N LYS A 96 1.99 -1.17 -3.57
CA LYS A 96 1.14 -2.25 -3.03
C LYS A 96 1.98 -3.49 -2.75
N ASN A 97 1.96 -3.96 -1.51
CA ASN A 97 2.56 -5.21 -1.06
C ASN A 97 1.47 -6.26 -0.81
N ARG A 98 1.85 -7.54 -0.85
CA ARG A 98 0.91 -8.67 -0.76
C ARG A 98 1.53 -9.91 -0.12
N LEU A 99 0.75 -10.62 0.70
CA LEU A 99 1.10 -11.91 1.29
C LEU A 99 -0.05 -12.91 1.13
N TYR A 100 0.27 -14.14 0.73
CA TYR A 100 -0.72 -15.19 0.50
C TYR A 100 -1.11 -15.86 1.83
N LEU A 101 -2.41 -15.96 2.09
CA LEU A 101 -2.96 -16.60 3.29
C LEU A 101 -3.33 -18.06 3.02
N GLY A 102 -3.85 -18.35 1.83
CA GLY A 102 -4.19 -19.72 1.40
C GLY A 102 -5.46 -19.79 0.55
N SER A 103 -5.88 -21.02 0.21
CA SER A 103 -7.12 -21.27 -0.53
C SER A 103 -8.35 -20.91 0.31
N VAL A 104 -9.37 -20.33 -0.32
CA VAL A 104 -10.63 -19.94 0.35
C VAL A 104 -11.34 -21.13 1.01
N ASP A 105 -11.18 -22.33 0.44
CA ASP A 105 -11.84 -23.53 0.93
C ASP A 105 -11.11 -24.17 2.11
N SER A 106 -9.84 -23.81 2.35
CA SER A 106 -9.04 -24.36 3.44
C SER A 106 -9.49 -23.78 4.80
N ILE A 107 -9.78 -24.67 5.76
CA ILE A 107 -10.09 -24.30 7.15
C ILE A 107 -8.96 -23.47 7.76
N ILE A 108 -7.71 -23.85 7.47
CA ILE A 108 -6.51 -23.15 7.97
C ILE A 108 -6.48 -21.71 7.42
N ALA A 109 -6.75 -21.53 6.12
CA ALA A 109 -6.77 -20.20 5.52
C ALA A 109 -7.90 -19.32 6.07
N LYS A 110 -9.06 -19.90 6.39
CA LYS A 110 -10.16 -19.18 7.05
C LYS A 110 -9.79 -18.71 8.46
N ARG A 111 -9.11 -19.55 9.25
CA ARG A 111 -8.57 -19.16 10.57
C ARG A 111 -7.55 -18.03 10.44
N LYS A 112 -6.57 -18.20 9.56
CA LYS A 112 -5.57 -17.16 9.24
C LYS A 112 -6.21 -15.84 8.81
N LYS A 113 -7.26 -15.89 7.99
CA LYS A 113 -8.03 -14.70 7.60
C LYS A 113 -8.66 -14.03 8.82
N ALA A 114 -9.36 -14.79 9.68
CA ALA A 114 -10.00 -14.25 10.87
C ALA A 114 -8.97 -13.61 11.82
N ASP A 115 -7.82 -14.26 12.04
CA ASP A 115 -6.76 -13.70 12.87
C ASP A 115 -6.25 -12.37 12.32
N VAL A 116 -6.02 -12.28 11.00
CA VAL A 116 -5.60 -11.02 10.36
C VAL A 116 -6.70 -9.95 10.44
N GLU A 117 -7.98 -10.30 10.30
CA GLU A 117 -9.10 -9.35 10.45
C GLU A 117 -9.16 -8.78 11.87
N VAL A 118 -8.95 -9.61 12.90
CA VAL A 118 -8.86 -9.16 14.30
C VAL A 118 -7.69 -8.21 14.48
N TRP A 119 -6.52 -8.50 13.91
CA TRP A 119 -5.35 -7.62 14.04
C TRP A 119 -5.51 -6.28 13.32
N ILE A 120 -6.17 -6.28 12.16
CA ILE A 120 -6.54 -5.04 11.46
C ILE A 120 -7.51 -4.23 12.33
N TRP A 121 -8.52 -4.89 12.93
CA TRP A 121 -9.48 -4.26 13.82
C TRP A 121 -8.82 -3.66 15.07
N ASP A 122 -7.80 -4.34 15.62
CA ASP A 122 -7.00 -3.87 16.74
C ASP A 122 -6.02 -2.74 16.37
N GLY A 123 -5.98 -2.31 15.11
CA GLY A 123 -5.13 -1.22 14.63
C GLY A 123 -3.64 -1.57 14.57
N LYS A 124 -3.31 -2.86 14.42
CA LYS A 124 -1.93 -3.32 14.31
C LYS A 124 -1.27 -2.82 13.03
N LEU A 125 0.04 -2.56 13.08
CA LEU A 125 0.77 -2.07 11.92
C LEU A 125 1.00 -3.19 10.89
N PRO A 126 1.12 -2.87 9.59
CA PRO A 126 1.34 -3.88 8.57
C PRO A 126 2.58 -4.75 8.79
N CYS A 127 3.64 -4.20 9.38
CA CYS A 127 4.86 -4.96 9.72
C CYS A 127 4.62 -6.02 10.80
N GLU A 128 3.77 -5.74 11.80
CA GLU A 128 3.42 -6.68 12.85
C GLU A 128 2.60 -7.85 12.29
N ILE A 129 1.61 -7.54 11.44
CA ILE A 129 0.78 -8.54 10.75
C ILE A 129 1.62 -9.37 9.77
N GLU A 130 2.58 -8.75 9.08
CA GLU A 130 3.53 -9.47 8.24
C GLU A 130 4.35 -10.49 9.04
N ASN A 131 4.86 -10.09 10.21
CA ASN A 131 5.61 -10.99 11.10
C ASN A 131 4.74 -12.16 11.59
N LEU A 132 3.48 -11.89 11.96
CA LEU A 132 2.49 -12.91 12.31
C LEU A 132 2.33 -13.93 11.17
N ILE A 133 2.05 -13.46 9.95
CA ILE A 133 1.81 -14.32 8.79
C ILE A 133 3.05 -15.16 8.45
N ARG A 134 4.25 -14.58 8.58
CA ARG A 134 5.52 -15.28 8.33
C ARG A 134 5.81 -16.33 9.41
N GLY A 135 5.42 -16.08 10.66
CA GLY A 135 5.55 -17.01 11.77
C GLY A 135 4.86 -18.36 11.51
N TRP A 136 3.72 -18.36 10.83
CA TRP A 136 2.99 -19.60 10.49
C TRP A 136 3.72 -20.54 9.54
N LYS A 137 4.78 -20.10 8.85
CA LYS A 137 5.61 -21.00 8.03
C LYS A 137 6.47 -21.93 8.87
N HIS A 138 6.76 -21.52 10.10
CA HIS A 138 7.61 -22.22 11.04
C HIS A 138 6.81 -22.91 12.14
N GLU A 139 5.50 -22.73 12.18
CA GLU A 139 4.66 -23.59 13.02
C GLU A 139 4.82 -25.03 12.51
N PRO A 140 5.33 -25.96 13.35
CA PRO A 140 5.28 -27.35 12.98
C PRO A 140 3.81 -27.67 12.76
N SER A 141 3.49 -28.37 11.68
CA SER A 141 2.15 -28.86 11.35
C SER A 141 1.71 -29.91 12.38
N THR A 142 1.72 -29.55 13.67
CA THR A 142 1.35 -30.34 14.85
C THR A 142 -0.11 -30.06 15.21
N MET A 143 -0.91 -29.61 14.24
CA MET A 143 -2.35 -29.84 14.37
C MET A 143 -2.53 -31.36 14.44
N PRO A 144 -3.14 -31.90 15.49
CA PRO A 144 -3.42 -33.32 15.56
C PRO A 144 -4.17 -33.69 14.28
N LYS A 145 -3.62 -34.65 13.53
CA LYS A 145 -4.37 -35.28 12.44
C LYS A 145 -5.67 -35.77 13.06
N MET A 146 -6.76 -35.05 12.87
CA MET A 146 -8.08 -35.62 13.15
C MET A 146 -8.14 -36.84 12.26
N GLN A 147 -8.08 -38.02 12.89
CA GLN A 147 -8.34 -39.26 12.20
C GLN A 147 -9.71 -39.10 11.59
N SER A 148 -9.76 -39.06 10.26
CA SER A 148 -10.99 -39.13 9.50
C SER A 148 -11.54 -40.51 9.75
N ASP A 149 -12.32 -40.67 10.82
CA ASP A 149 -13.02 -41.89 11.11
C ASP A 149 -13.99 -42.13 9.94
N ASN A 150 -13.64 -43.13 9.13
CA ASN A 150 -14.44 -43.67 8.06
C ASN A 150 -15.79 -44.13 8.65
N ALA A 151 -16.78 -43.26 8.61
CA ALA A 151 -18.18 -43.67 8.77
C ALA A 151 -18.61 -44.37 7.48
N ASN A 152 -18.30 -45.67 7.39
CA ASN A 152 -19.07 -46.61 6.59
C ASN A 152 -20.40 -46.85 7.34
N PHE A 153 -21.46 -46.20 6.88
CA PHE A 153 -22.84 -46.62 7.13
C PHE A 153 -23.59 -46.59 5.81
#